data_AF-A0A7V0I9N8-F1
#
_entry.id   AF-A0A7V0I9N8-F1
#
_cell.length_a   1.000
_cell.length_b   1.000
_cell.length_c   1.000
_cell.angle_alpha   90.00
_cell.angle_beta   90.00
_cell.angle_gamma   90.00
#
_symmetry.space_group_name_H-M   'P 1'
#
loop_
_entity.id
_entity.type
_entity.pdbx_description
1 polymer ?
#
loop_
_entity_poly.entity_id
_entity_poly.type
_entity_poly.pdbx_seq_one_letter_code
_entity_poly.pdbx_strand_id
1 'polypeptide(L)'
;HILERVLPEKRHLEQLIFPMTRDKKTLKKFWNEAAEKVIKIIDQGKQVAFVTIGDPFIYSTYSYLLKCVKSKRPDIPVETIPGISAMNLVASLVETPLVEGNEKLVLLPLPEDLDRLKEIFCKFDTTVLMKIGKRLRPLIAFLKKMGLENSAFFVSHAGYPDQYIAKGVSYLSEEASGYLSVLIVKRKGEV
;
A
#
# COMPACT_ATOMS: atom_id res chain seq x y z
N HIS A 1 3.38 -19.64 1.22
CA HIS A 1 3.69 -18.22 0.93
C HIS A 1 3.14 -17.83 -0.45
N ILE A 2 2.72 -16.57 -0.72
CA ILE A 2 2.12 -16.17 -2.03
C ILE A 2 3.03 -16.57 -3.21
N LEU A 3 4.34 -16.43 -3.03
CA LEU A 3 5.36 -16.74 -4.03
C LEU A 3 5.48 -18.24 -4.36
N GLU A 4 5.22 -19.13 -3.39
CA GLU A 4 5.31 -20.59 -3.62
C GLU A 4 4.25 -21.09 -4.60
N ARG A 5 3.13 -20.36 -4.75
CA ARG A 5 2.06 -20.73 -5.68
C ARG A 5 2.35 -20.32 -7.13
N VAL A 6 3.28 -19.40 -7.34
CA VAL A 6 3.52 -18.76 -8.65
C VAL A 6 4.95 -18.93 -9.16
N LEU A 7 5.88 -19.34 -8.30
CA LEU A 7 7.25 -19.61 -8.70
C LEU A 7 7.42 -21.10 -9.05
N PRO A 8 8.10 -21.42 -10.17
CA PRO A 8 8.47 -22.81 -10.45
C PRO A 8 9.45 -23.31 -9.39
N GLU A 9 9.41 -24.62 -9.09
CA GLU A 9 10.12 -25.31 -8.00
C GLU A 9 11.66 -25.10 -7.95
N LYS A 10 12.26 -24.51 -8.99
CA LYS A 10 13.72 -24.37 -9.15
C LYS A 10 14.32 -23.03 -8.69
N ARG A 11 13.59 -22.15 -8.00
CA ARG A 11 14.12 -20.84 -7.57
C ARG A 11 14.47 -20.81 -6.07
N HIS A 12 15.67 -20.32 -5.75
CA HIS A 12 16.09 -20.04 -4.38
C HIS A 12 15.29 -18.86 -3.81
N LEU A 13 14.67 -19.07 -2.65
CA LEU A 13 13.94 -18.04 -1.93
C LEU A 13 14.78 -17.49 -0.79
N GLU A 14 15.16 -16.22 -0.89
CA GLU A 14 15.84 -15.50 0.18
C GLU A 14 14.85 -14.64 0.96
N GLN A 15 14.71 -14.91 2.25
CA GLN A 15 13.85 -14.11 3.12
C GLN A 15 14.62 -12.92 3.70
N LEU A 16 14.11 -11.71 3.44
CA LEU A 16 14.64 -10.48 3.98
C LEU A 16 13.72 -9.98 5.10
N ILE A 17 14.30 -9.72 6.27
CA ILE A 17 13.56 -9.29 7.45
C ILE A 17 13.52 -7.76 7.50
N PHE A 18 12.31 -7.21 7.59
CA PHE A 18 12.08 -5.78 7.80
C PHE A 18 11.27 -5.59 9.08
N PRO A 19 11.84 -4.98 10.13
CA PRO A 19 11.16 -4.86 11.41
C PRO A 19 10.00 -3.86 11.34
N MET A 20 8.90 -4.17 12.01
CA MET A 20 7.77 -3.26 12.19
C MET A 20 8.05 -2.26 13.32
N THR A 21 8.95 -1.30 13.06
CA THR A 21 9.31 -0.24 14.02
C THR A 21 9.34 1.14 13.35
N ARG A 22 9.18 2.19 14.16
CA ARG A 22 9.37 3.60 13.75
C ARG A 22 10.80 4.09 14.00
N ASP A 23 11.63 3.33 14.70
CA ASP A 23 13.01 3.72 14.96
C ASP A 23 13.84 3.70 13.66
N LYS A 24 14.24 4.90 13.24
CA LYS A 24 15.00 5.11 11.99
C LYS A 24 16.37 4.42 12.04
N LYS A 25 17.01 4.33 13.20
CA LYS A 25 18.32 3.67 13.33
C LYS A 25 18.19 2.17 13.08
N THR A 26 17.23 1.53 13.75
CA THR A 26 16.91 0.12 13.54
C THR A 26 16.50 -0.14 12.09
N LEU A 27 15.59 0.64 11.52
CA LEU A 27 15.20 0.47 10.11
C LEU A 27 16.39 0.54 9.15
N LYS A 28 17.25 1.56 9.30
CA LYS A 28 18.45 1.73 8.46
C LYS A 28 19.42 0.55 8.59
N LYS A 29 19.59 0.00 9.80
CA LYS A 29 20.42 -1.19 10.03
C LYS A 29 19.91 -2.38 9.20
N PHE A 30 18.63 -2.72 9.33
CA PHE A 30 18.04 -3.86 8.61
C PHE A 30 18.03 -3.65 7.09
N TRP A 31 17.84 -2.42 6.61
CA TRP A 31 17.95 -2.12 5.17
C TRP A 31 19.36 -2.35 4.62
N ASN A 32 20.38 -1.98 5.38
CA ASN A 32 21.77 -2.22 4.99
C ASN A 32 22.12 -3.70 5.00
N GLU A 33 21.70 -4.44 6.03
CA GLU A 33 21.90 -5.90 6.10
C GLU A 33 21.19 -6.61 4.94
N ALA A 34 19.97 -6.20 4.60
CA ALA A 34 19.24 -6.73 3.45
C ALA A 34 19.98 -6.42 2.13
N ALA A 35 20.51 -5.21 1.96
CA ALA A 35 21.27 -4.84 0.78
C ALA A 35 22.56 -5.66 0.65
N GLU A 36 23.28 -5.89 1.75
CA GLU A 36 24.51 -6.70 1.76
C GLU A 36 24.23 -8.16 1.37
N LYS A 37 23.12 -8.74 1.86
CA LYS A 37 22.67 -10.08 1.42
C LYS A 37 22.39 -10.12 -0.08
N VAL A 38 21.64 -9.14 -0.59
CA VAL A 38 21.30 -9.06 -2.02
C VAL A 38 22.56 -8.92 -2.87
N ILE A 39 23.46 -8.01 -2.50
CA ILE A 39 24.74 -7.79 -3.20
C ILE A 39 25.58 -9.06 -3.23
N LYS A 40 25.70 -9.77 -2.09
CA LYS A 40 26.45 -11.03 -2.01
C LYS A 40 25.91 -12.08 -2.98
N ILE A 41 24.60 -12.13 -3.20
CA ILE A 41 23.99 -13.06 -4.17
C ILE A 41 24.30 -12.61 -5.60
N ILE A 42 24.23 -11.31 -5.89
CA ILE A 42 24.56 -10.76 -7.21
C ILE A 42 26.03 -11.00 -7.56
N ASP A 43 26.94 -10.87 -6.58
CA ASP A 43 28.38 -11.13 -6.75
C ASP A 43 28.73 -12.58 -7.04
N GLN A 44 27.80 -13.50 -6.81
CA GLN A 44 27.92 -14.89 -7.26
C GLN A 44 27.52 -15.07 -8.74
N GLY A 45 27.28 -13.97 -9.47
CA GLY A 45 26.80 -13.98 -10.85
C GLY A 45 25.30 -14.31 -11.00
N LYS A 46 24.52 -14.23 -9.92
CA LYS A 46 23.09 -14.58 -9.93
C LYS A 46 22.21 -13.36 -10.20
N GLN A 47 21.10 -13.57 -10.90
CA GLN A 47 20.04 -12.58 -11.03
C GLN A 47 19.11 -12.62 -9.81
N VAL A 48 18.72 -11.46 -9.30
CA VAL A 48 17.88 -11.32 -8.11
C VAL A 48 16.63 -10.52 -8.45
N ALA A 49 15.47 -11.04 -8.04
CA ALA A 49 14.21 -10.32 -8.08
C ALA A 49 13.71 -10.05 -6.67
N PHE A 50 13.49 -8.78 -6.32
CA PHE A 50 12.82 -8.40 -5.07
C PHE A 50 11.33 -8.23 -5.37
N VAL A 51 10.49 -9.09 -4.80
CA VAL A 51 9.05 -9.08 -5.08
C VAL A 51 8.30 -8.22 -4.05
N THR A 52 7.37 -7.40 -4.54
CA THR A 52 6.53 -6.52 -3.72
C THR A 52 5.06 -6.84 -3.95
N ILE A 53 4.23 -6.68 -2.92
CA ILE A 53 2.79 -6.55 -3.12
C ILE A 53 2.49 -5.17 -3.70
N GLY A 54 1.55 -5.08 -4.66
CA GLY A 54 1.20 -3.82 -5.31
C GLY A 54 2.31 -3.29 -6.20
N ASP A 55 2.64 -2.00 -6.04
CA ASP A 55 3.65 -1.31 -6.83
C ASP A 55 4.95 -1.05 -6.03
N PRO A 56 6.14 -1.26 -6.62
CA PRO A 56 7.42 -1.08 -5.93
C PRO A 56 7.73 0.35 -5.47
N PHE A 57 7.01 1.37 -5.97
CA PHE A 57 7.21 2.77 -5.59
C PHE A 57 6.04 3.41 -4.85
N ILE A 58 4.97 2.67 -4.55
CA ILE A 58 3.87 3.14 -3.70
C ILE A 58 3.94 2.48 -2.31
N TYR A 59 4.43 3.23 -1.31
CA TYR A 59 4.59 2.77 0.09
C TYR A 59 5.33 1.44 0.28
N SER A 60 6.21 1.08 -0.65
CA SER A 60 6.97 -0.18 -0.63
C SER A 60 8.34 -0.04 0.04
N THR A 61 8.77 -1.10 0.72
CA THR A 61 10.12 -1.22 1.29
C THR A 61 11.21 -1.34 0.24
N TYR A 62 10.87 -1.70 -1.01
CA TYR A 62 11.79 -1.78 -2.13
C TYR A 62 12.63 -0.51 -2.31
N SER A 63 11.99 0.66 -2.19
CA SER A 63 12.66 1.95 -2.36
C SER A 63 13.83 2.17 -1.38
N TYR A 64 13.75 1.65 -0.16
CA TYR A 64 14.84 1.75 0.82
C TYR A 64 15.97 0.78 0.50
N LEU A 65 15.63 -0.46 0.14
CA LEU A 65 16.60 -1.46 -0.30
C LEU A 65 17.36 -0.98 -1.53
N LEU A 66 16.64 -0.48 -2.54
CA LEU A 66 17.22 0.06 -3.78
C LEU A 66 18.27 1.15 -3.51
N LYS A 67 17.96 2.08 -2.58
CA LYS A 67 18.91 3.14 -2.17
C LYS A 67 20.16 2.55 -1.53
N CYS A 68 20.01 1.58 -0.63
CA CYS A 68 21.15 0.92 0.02
C CYS A 68 22.00 0.13 -0.98
N VAL A 69 21.38 -0.61 -1.90
CA VAL A 69 22.10 -1.35 -2.96
C VAL A 69 22.87 -0.40 -3.86
N LYS A 70 22.22 0.61 -4.44
CA LYS A 70 22.88 1.59 -5.33
C LYS A 70 23.99 2.38 -4.62
N SER A 71 23.83 2.67 -3.33
CA SER A 71 24.87 3.35 -2.55
C SER A 71 26.12 2.49 -2.31
N LYS A 72 25.97 1.16 -2.22
CA LYS A 72 27.08 0.23 -1.97
C LYS A 72 27.69 -0.32 -3.27
N ARG A 73 26.87 -0.47 -4.31
CA ARG A 73 27.20 -1.09 -5.59
C ARG A 73 26.52 -0.35 -6.76
N PRO A 74 27.03 0.83 -7.11
CA PRO A 74 26.44 1.70 -8.13
C PRO A 74 26.52 1.11 -9.55
N ASP A 75 27.41 0.15 -9.76
CA ASP A 75 27.66 -0.58 -11.01
C ASP A 75 26.60 -1.63 -11.34
N ILE A 76 25.80 -2.06 -10.36
CA ILE A 76 24.78 -3.10 -10.57
C ILE A 76 23.64 -2.54 -11.43
N PRO A 77 23.31 -3.16 -12.58
CA PRO A 77 22.13 -2.78 -13.36
C PRO A 77 20.88 -3.16 -12.56
N VAL A 78 19.94 -2.21 -12.45
CA VAL A 78 18.67 -2.43 -11.76
C VAL A 78 17.53 -1.99 -12.64
N GLU A 79 16.59 -2.91 -12.85
CA GLU A 79 15.29 -2.65 -13.46
C GLU A 79 14.21 -2.61 -12.37
N THR A 80 13.25 -1.69 -12.49
CA THR A 80 12.06 -1.64 -11.64
C THR A 80 10.84 -1.88 -12.51
N ILE A 81 10.16 -3.00 -12.29
CA ILE A 81 8.96 -3.37 -13.05
C ILE A 81 7.73 -2.86 -12.25
N PRO A 82 6.88 -1.99 -12.83
CA PRO A 82 5.71 -1.46 -12.13
C PRO A 82 4.68 -2.56 -11.87
N GLY A 83 3.87 -2.36 -10.83
CA GLY A 83 2.79 -3.27 -10.46
C GLY A 83 1.43 -2.57 -10.42
N ILE A 84 0.35 -3.35 -10.38
CA ILE A 84 -0.98 -2.79 -10.13
C ILE A 84 -1.06 -2.43 -8.65
N SER A 85 -1.18 -1.13 -8.36
CA SER A 85 -1.30 -0.65 -6.98
C SER A 85 -2.64 -1.06 -6.35
N ALA A 86 -2.67 -1.11 -5.01
CA ALA A 86 -3.89 -1.46 -4.28
C ALA A 86 -5.06 -0.50 -4.59
N MET A 87 -4.79 0.79 -4.82
CA MET A 87 -5.86 1.76 -5.15
C MET A 87 -6.48 1.48 -6.53
N ASN A 88 -5.68 1.07 -7.52
CA ASN A 88 -6.19 0.73 -8.86
C ASN A 88 -7.04 -0.54 -8.80
N LEU A 89 -6.57 -1.56 -8.10
CA LEU A 89 -7.31 -2.81 -7.91
C LEU A 89 -8.64 -2.54 -7.19
N VAL A 90 -8.62 -1.78 -6.09
CA VAL A 90 -9.82 -1.46 -5.32
C VAL A 90 -10.83 -0.64 -6.12
N ALA A 91 -10.38 0.38 -6.85
CA ALA A 91 -11.25 1.15 -7.74
C ALA A 91 -11.96 0.28 -8.78
N SER A 92 -11.23 -0.68 -9.37
CA SER A 92 -11.78 -1.63 -10.33
C SER A 92 -12.81 -2.57 -9.68
N LEU A 93 -12.51 -3.11 -8.49
CA LEU A 93 -13.39 -4.02 -7.74
C LEU A 93 -14.71 -3.36 -7.32
N VAL A 94 -14.69 -2.07 -7.03
CA VAL A 94 -15.91 -1.32 -6.64
C VAL A 94 -16.60 -0.64 -7.82
N GLU A 95 -16.03 -0.77 -9.02
CA GLU A 95 -16.53 -0.18 -10.28
C GLU A 95 -16.66 1.35 -10.20
N THR A 96 -15.71 2.00 -9.52
CA THR A 96 -15.70 3.46 -9.34
C THR A 96 -14.37 4.01 -9.85
N PRO A 97 -14.36 4.92 -10.83
CA PRO A 97 -13.13 5.56 -11.28
C PRO A 97 -12.51 6.38 -10.14
N LEU A 98 -11.18 6.33 -10.02
CA LEU A 98 -10.46 7.13 -9.03
C LEU A 98 -10.67 8.62 -9.29
N VAL A 99 -10.61 9.07 -10.54
CA VAL A 99 -10.84 10.46 -10.94
C VAL A 99 -11.36 10.53 -12.37
N GLU A 100 -12.13 11.58 -12.68
CA GLU A 100 -12.65 11.91 -14.00
C GLU A 100 -12.45 13.41 -14.30
N GLY A 101 -12.16 13.76 -15.56
CA GLY A 101 -11.98 15.16 -15.97
C GLY A 101 -10.89 15.90 -15.18
N ASN A 102 -11.29 16.95 -14.45
CA ASN A 102 -10.41 17.79 -13.64
C ASN A 102 -10.40 17.41 -12.14
N GLU A 103 -10.99 16.27 -11.78
CA GLU A 103 -11.01 15.78 -10.40
C GLU A 103 -9.58 15.54 -9.86
N LYS A 104 -9.38 15.88 -8.60
CA LYS A 104 -8.10 15.76 -7.89
C LYS A 104 -8.08 14.52 -7.01
N LEU A 105 -7.03 13.73 -7.18
CA LEU A 105 -6.74 12.53 -6.37
C LEU A 105 -5.69 12.84 -5.30
N VAL A 106 -5.90 12.33 -4.09
CA VAL A 106 -4.84 12.22 -3.08
C VAL A 106 -4.75 10.82 -2.51
N LEU A 107 -3.53 10.32 -2.37
CA LEU A 107 -3.20 9.07 -1.71
C LEU A 107 -2.38 9.36 -0.46
N LEU A 108 -2.82 8.86 0.70
CA LEU A 108 -2.08 9.03 1.94
C LEU A 108 -2.27 7.86 2.91
N PRO A 109 -1.32 7.60 3.82
CA PRO A 109 -1.61 6.82 5.00
C PRO A 109 -2.60 7.62 5.85
N LEU A 110 -3.48 6.93 6.58
CA LEU A 110 -4.38 7.59 7.52
C LEU A 110 -3.57 8.51 8.46
N PRO A 111 -3.88 9.82 8.54
CA PRO A 111 -3.19 10.73 9.45
C PRO A 111 -3.43 10.33 10.91
N GLU A 112 -2.53 10.76 11.80
CA GLU A 112 -2.70 10.53 13.24
C GLU A 112 -3.87 11.33 13.81
N ASP A 113 -3.97 12.57 13.39
CA ASP A 113 -5.12 13.43 13.61
C ASP A 113 -6.10 13.32 12.44
N LEU A 114 -7.31 12.82 12.71
CA LEU A 114 -8.37 12.68 11.70
C LEU A 114 -8.95 14.01 11.27
N ASP A 115 -8.86 15.08 12.08
CA ASP A 115 -9.40 16.39 11.70
C ASP A 115 -8.69 16.98 10.48
N ARG A 116 -7.44 16.57 10.21
CA ARG A 116 -6.71 16.88 8.97
C ARG A 116 -7.43 16.41 7.71
N LEU A 117 -8.29 15.38 7.81
CA LEU A 117 -9.08 14.90 6.68
C LEU A 117 -10.13 15.93 6.24
N LYS A 118 -10.59 16.82 7.13
CA LYS A 118 -11.56 17.87 6.76
C LYS A 118 -11.02 18.76 5.64
N GLU A 119 -9.79 19.25 5.81
CA GLU A 119 -9.13 20.08 4.81
C GLU A 119 -8.84 19.31 3.52
N ILE A 120 -8.44 18.04 3.64
CA ILE A 120 -8.18 17.17 2.50
C ILE A 120 -9.46 16.97 1.68
N PHE A 121 -10.58 16.66 2.32
CA PHE A 121 -11.87 16.49 1.66
C PHE A 121 -12.42 17.78 1.04
N CYS A 122 -11.94 18.95 1.45
CA CYS A 122 -12.28 20.22 0.78
C CYS A 122 -11.43 20.47 -0.48
N LYS A 123 -10.24 19.87 -0.59
CA LYS A 123 -9.28 20.17 -1.67
C LYS A 123 -9.22 19.10 -2.75
N PHE A 124 -9.65 17.88 -2.44
CA PHE A 124 -9.54 16.71 -3.30
C PHE A 124 -10.89 16.03 -3.46
N ASP A 125 -11.21 15.66 -4.70
CA ASP A 125 -12.44 14.97 -5.07
C ASP A 125 -12.37 13.50 -4.64
N THR A 126 -11.20 12.87 -4.78
CA THR A 126 -10.98 11.49 -4.32
C THR A 126 -9.83 11.40 -3.34
N THR A 127 -10.10 10.79 -2.19
CA THR A 127 -9.12 10.52 -1.15
C THR A 127 -8.96 9.02 -0.94
N VAL A 128 -7.75 8.51 -1.15
CA VAL A 128 -7.40 7.11 -0.89
C VAL A 128 -6.60 7.01 0.40
N LEU A 129 -7.12 6.27 1.37
CA LEU A 129 -6.55 6.05 2.69
C LEU A 129 -6.00 4.64 2.81
N MET A 130 -4.71 4.55 3.14
CA MET A 130 -4.02 3.29 3.45
C MET A 130 -3.65 3.21 4.93
N LYS A 131 -3.25 2.02 5.40
CA LYS A 131 -2.81 1.77 6.79
C LYS A 131 -3.88 2.10 7.82
N ILE A 132 -5.14 1.83 7.47
CA ILE A 132 -6.33 2.17 8.28
C ILE A 132 -6.66 1.14 9.36
N GLY A 133 -6.13 -0.09 9.29
CA GLY A 133 -6.60 -1.25 10.08
C GLY A 133 -6.92 -0.96 11.55
N LYS A 134 -5.93 -0.56 12.36
CA LYS A 134 -6.11 -0.28 13.80
C LYS A 134 -7.03 0.90 14.13
N ARG A 135 -7.34 1.74 13.14
CA ARG A 135 -8.12 2.98 13.30
C ARG A 135 -9.32 3.02 12.36
N LEU A 136 -9.80 1.86 11.91
CA LEU A 136 -10.98 1.80 11.05
C LEU A 136 -12.23 2.33 11.78
N ARG A 137 -12.46 1.89 13.03
CA ARG A 137 -13.60 2.35 13.84
C ARG A 137 -13.68 3.87 14.02
N PRO A 138 -12.63 4.57 14.50
CA PRO A 138 -12.69 6.03 14.61
C PRO A 138 -12.82 6.71 13.25
N LEU A 139 -12.26 6.14 12.17
CA LEU A 139 -12.46 6.65 10.81
C LEU A 139 -13.91 6.52 10.36
N ILE A 140 -14.58 5.38 10.59
CA ILE A 140 -16.00 5.20 10.25
C ILE A 140 -16.86 6.23 11.00
N ALA A 141 -16.63 6.40 12.30
CA ALA A 141 -17.35 7.38 13.10
C ALA A 141 -17.12 8.82 12.60
N PHE A 142 -15.90 9.14 12.17
CA PHE A 142 -15.57 10.42 11.57
C PHE A 142 -16.30 10.64 10.23
N LEU A 143 -16.30 9.65 9.34
CA LEU A 143 -16.99 9.74 8.04
C LEU A 143 -18.51 9.92 8.22
N LYS A 144 -19.13 9.23 9.19
CA LYS A 144 -20.54 9.40 9.55
C LYS A 144 -20.84 10.82 10.02
N LYS A 145 -19.98 11.41 10.87
CA LYS A 145 -20.13 12.80 11.31
C LYS A 145 -20.02 13.82 10.16
N MET A 146 -19.31 13.46 9.09
CA MET A 146 -19.17 14.29 7.90
C MET A 146 -20.25 14.02 6.83
N GLY A 147 -21.16 13.05 7.04
CA GLY A 147 -22.14 12.65 6.03
C GLY A 147 -21.52 11.98 4.80
N LEU A 148 -20.32 11.40 4.94
CA LEU A 148 -19.55 10.79 3.85
C LEU A 148 -19.60 9.26 3.88
N GLU A 149 -20.42 8.67 4.75
CA GLU A 149 -20.46 7.22 4.96
C GLU A 149 -20.92 6.43 3.74
N ASN A 150 -21.76 7.01 2.89
CA ASN A 150 -22.23 6.39 1.63
C ASN A 150 -21.31 6.73 0.43
N SER A 151 -20.39 7.67 0.63
CA SER A 151 -19.41 8.13 -0.37
C SER A 151 -18.05 7.45 -0.21
N ALA A 152 -17.98 6.45 0.68
CA ALA A 152 -16.77 5.71 1.01
C ALA A 152 -16.87 4.26 0.55
N PHE A 153 -15.77 3.75 -0.02
CA PHE A 153 -15.63 2.39 -0.49
C PHE A 153 -14.48 1.74 0.26
N PHE A 154 -14.74 0.62 0.92
CA PHE A 154 -13.73 -0.11 1.69
C PHE A 154 -13.50 -1.47 1.05
N VAL A 155 -12.23 -1.84 0.91
CA VAL A 155 -11.84 -3.20 0.53
C VAL A 155 -10.69 -3.66 1.40
N SER A 156 -10.81 -4.87 1.95
CA SER A 156 -9.70 -5.59 2.59
C SER A 156 -9.35 -6.85 1.80
N HIS A 157 -8.06 -7.22 1.86
CA HIS A 157 -7.50 -8.40 1.16
C HIS A 157 -7.86 -8.44 -0.33
N ALA A 158 -7.82 -7.30 -1.01
CA ALA A 158 -8.12 -7.19 -2.45
C ALA A 158 -7.28 -8.19 -3.27
N GLY A 159 -7.95 -9.02 -4.06
CA GLY A 159 -7.35 -10.07 -4.90
C GLY A 159 -7.00 -11.37 -4.17
N TYR A 160 -7.28 -11.49 -2.86
CA TYR A 160 -7.07 -12.72 -2.09
C TYR A 160 -8.39 -13.49 -1.89
N PRO A 161 -8.35 -14.79 -1.52
CA PRO A 161 -9.56 -15.58 -1.28
C PRO A 161 -10.49 -15.02 -0.20
N ASP A 162 -9.94 -14.32 0.80
CA ASP A 162 -10.64 -13.66 1.90
C ASP A 162 -10.94 -12.17 1.64
N GLN A 163 -10.99 -11.78 0.35
CA GLN A 163 -11.38 -10.44 -0.06
C GLN A 163 -12.74 -10.04 0.51
N TYR A 164 -12.81 -8.83 1.06
CA TYR A 164 -14.05 -8.24 1.54
C TYR A 164 -14.25 -6.85 0.93
N ILE A 165 -15.44 -6.59 0.40
CA ILE A 165 -15.81 -5.32 -0.26
C ILE A 165 -17.03 -4.73 0.44
N ALA A 166 -16.98 -3.44 0.76
CA ALA A 166 -18.12 -2.66 1.24
C ALA A 166 -18.26 -1.35 0.46
N LYS A 167 -19.42 -1.16 -0.19
CA LYS A 167 -19.85 0.12 -0.76
C LYS A 167 -20.64 0.86 0.32
N GLY A 168 -20.05 1.89 0.89
CA GLY A 168 -20.50 2.54 2.12
C GLY A 168 -19.91 1.90 3.37
N VAL A 169 -19.75 2.69 4.43
CA VAL A 169 -19.06 2.29 5.67
C VAL A 169 -19.99 2.14 6.87
N SER A 170 -21.31 2.30 6.67
CA SER A 170 -22.28 2.33 7.76
C SER A 170 -22.40 1.01 8.54
N TYR A 171 -22.23 -0.11 7.85
CA TYR A 171 -22.42 -1.48 8.35
C TYR A 171 -21.13 -2.29 8.41
N LEU A 172 -19.98 -1.64 8.23
CA LEU A 172 -18.67 -2.30 8.32
C LEU A 172 -18.48 -2.85 9.73
N SER A 173 -18.28 -4.17 9.83
CA SER A 173 -17.93 -4.81 11.11
C SER A 173 -16.48 -4.47 11.48
N GLU A 174 -16.19 -4.46 12.77
CA GLU A 174 -14.84 -4.17 13.28
C GLU A 174 -13.85 -5.26 12.86
N GLU A 175 -14.31 -6.50 12.65
CA GLU A 175 -13.48 -7.61 12.20
C GLU A 175 -13.09 -7.54 10.72
N ALA A 176 -13.73 -6.69 9.91
CA ALA A 176 -13.32 -6.46 8.53
C ALA A 176 -11.92 -5.80 8.42
N SER A 177 -11.37 -5.31 9.54
CA SER A 177 -10.09 -4.62 9.60
C SER A 177 -8.88 -5.55 9.46
N GLY A 178 -8.33 -5.64 8.25
CA GLY A 178 -7.03 -6.26 7.98
C GLY A 178 -5.90 -5.23 7.82
N TYR A 179 -4.64 -5.67 7.92
CA TYR A 179 -3.47 -4.84 7.56
C TYR A 179 -3.54 -4.39 6.08
N LEU A 180 -4.04 -5.28 5.21
CA LEU A 180 -4.22 -5.06 3.77
C LEU A 180 -5.59 -4.45 3.49
N SER A 181 -5.83 -3.24 3.97
CA SER A 181 -7.09 -2.53 3.74
C SER A 181 -6.88 -1.17 3.11
N VAL A 182 -7.76 -0.81 2.17
CA VAL A 182 -7.82 0.48 1.50
C VAL A 182 -9.23 1.03 1.63
N LEU A 183 -9.33 2.32 1.91
CA LEU A 183 -10.60 3.05 1.91
C LEU A 183 -10.50 4.21 0.93
N ILE A 184 -11.42 4.29 -0.02
CA ILE A 184 -11.56 5.36 -0.98
C ILE A 184 -12.76 6.20 -0.58
N VAL A 185 -12.61 7.51 -0.42
CA VAL A 185 -13.72 8.46 -0.28
C VAL A 185 -13.80 9.27 -1.56
N LYS A 186 -14.94 9.22 -2.25
CA LYS A 186 -15.22 10.05 -3.44
C LYS A 186 -16.25 11.10 -3.07
N ARG A 187 -15.85 12.36 -3.04
CA ARG A 187 -16.78 13.48 -2.92
C ARG A 187 -17.60 13.56 -4.19
N LYS A 188 -18.90 13.81 -4.07
CA LYS A 188 -19.71 14.17 -5.24
C LYS A 188 -19.11 15.45 -5.82
N GLY A 189 -18.61 15.38 -7.06
CA GLY A 189 -18.40 16.57 -7.86
C GLY A 189 -19.74 17.26 -8.06
N GLU A 190 -19.76 18.58 -7.97
CA GLU A 190 -20.84 19.35 -8.61
C GLU A 190 -20.67 19.11 -10.11
N VAL A 191 -21.61 18.38 -10.73
CA VAL A 191 -21.71 18.24 -12.19
C VAL A 191 -22.47 19.44 -12.72
#